data_AF-A0A4Q3UU19-F1
#
_entry.id   AF-A0A4Q3UU19-F1
#
_cell.length_a   1.000
_cell.length_b   1.000
_cell.length_c   1.000
_cell.angle_alpha   90.00
_cell.angle_beta   90.00
_cell.angle_gamma   90.00
#
_symmetry.space_group_name_H-M   'P 1'
#
loop_
_entity.id
_entity.type
_entity.pdbx_description
1 polymer ?
#
loop_
_entity_poly.entity_id
_entity_poly.type
_entity_poly.pdbx_seq_one_letter_code
_entity_poly.pdbx_strand_id
1 'polypeptide(L)'
;MLTDSVSKETDKASKKNEPVSPEKTSSIQIIEYDQPVSAGGQVSFSFLLSDDEIRQPVEINFQKADFTGPADQKVSSKQISIQPSTILLNPGEEKEITILVKLPRICLPGHYNSILTIQQMPAAKIILSFQVK
;
A
#
# COMPACT_ATOMS: atom_id res chain seq x y z
N MET A 1 -36.36 -4.37 -60.03
CA MET A 1 -37.76 -4.78 -59.80
C MET A 1 -37.76 -5.90 -58.79
N LEU A 2 -38.03 -5.54 -57.53
CA LEU A 2 -38.78 -6.28 -56.50
C LEU A 2 -38.60 -5.50 -55.19
N THR A 3 -39.69 -4.89 -54.77
CA THR A 3 -39.90 -4.08 -53.58
C THR A 3 -40.26 -4.96 -52.38
N ASP A 4 -40.41 -4.28 -51.23
CA ASP A 4 -41.20 -4.64 -50.05
C ASP A 4 -40.51 -5.49 -48.96
N SER A 5 -40.73 -5.31 -47.65
CA SER A 5 -41.30 -4.24 -46.81
C SER A 5 -41.10 -4.64 -45.33
N VAL A 6 -40.73 -3.66 -44.49
CA VAL A 6 -41.07 -3.39 -43.06
C VAL A 6 -41.47 -4.52 -42.08
N SER A 7 -40.84 -4.54 -40.88
CA SER A 7 -41.47 -4.38 -39.53
C SER A 7 -40.40 -4.51 -38.43
N LYS A 8 -39.98 -3.41 -37.77
CA LYS A 8 -40.48 -2.90 -36.47
C LYS A 8 -40.56 -3.96 -35.36
N GLU A 9 -39.60 -3.91 -34.45
CA GLU A 9 -39.93 -3.99 -33.03
C GLU A 9 -39.09 -2.97 -32.25
N THR A 10 -39.81 -2.17 -31.49
CA THR A 10 -39.31 -1.10 -30.64
C THR A 10 -39.35 -1.69 -29.25
N ASP A 11 -38.26 -1.71 -28.51
CA ASP A 11 -38.40 -1.67 -27.06
C ASP A 11 -37.40 -0.74 -26.41
N LYS A 12 -37.98 0.21 -25.68
CA LYS A 12 -37.31 1.23 -24.90
C LYS A 12 -36.67 0.57 -23.70
N ALA A 13 -35.38 0.80 -23.51
CA ALA A 13 -34.81 0.85 -22.18
C ALA A 13 -33.76 1.96 -22.13
N SER A 14 -34.23 3.18 -21.84
CA SER A 14 -33.38 4.23 -21.30
C SER A 14 -32.71 3.71 -20.03
N LYS A 15 -31.43 3.33 -20.12
CA LYS A 15 -30.53 3.37 -18.97
C LYS A 15 -29.61 4.56 -19.17
N LYS A 16 -29.99 5.61 -18.47
CA LYS A 16 -29.22 6.78 -18.09
C LYS A 16 -27.78 6.33 -17.78
N ASN A 17 -26.82 6.66 -18.64
CA ASN A 17 -25.41 6.59 -18.29
C ASN A 17 -25.16 7.66 -17.23
N GLU A 18 -25.37 7.30 -15.97
CA GLU A 18 -24.74 8.01 -14.87
C GLU A 18 -23.22 7.83 -15.01
N PRO A 19 -22.42 8.89 -14.89
CA PRO A 19 -20.98 8.76 -14.92
C PRO A 19 -20.60 7.82 -13.78
N VAL A 20 -20.02 6.68 -14.14
CA VAL A 20 -19.37 5.78 -13.19
C VAL A 20 -18.38 6.65 -12.43
N SER A 21 -18.70 6.95 -11.18
CA SER A 21 -17.78 7.63 -10.27
C SER A 21 -16.47 6.84 -10.33
N PRO A 22 -15.30 7.47 -10.52
CA PRO A 22 -14.05 6.74 -10.58
C PRO A 22 -13.94 5.89 -9.32
N GLU A 23 -14.02 4.58 -9.48
CA GLU A 23 -13.73 3.64 -8.40
C GLU A 23 -12.34 4.01 -7.89
N LYS A 24 -12.23 4.34 -6.60
CA LYS A 24 -10.93 4.63 -6.00
C LYS A 24 -10.11 3.34 -6.05
N THR A 25 -9.30 3.19 -7.10
CA THR A 25 -8.37 2.09 -7.26
C THR A 25 -7.41 2.12 -6.08
N SER A 26 -7.57 1.21 -5.13
CA SER A 26 -6.62 1.08 -4.02
C SER A 26 -5.31 0.53 -4.58
N SER A 27 -4.28 1.36 -4.67
CA SER A 27 -2.94 0.91 -5.05
C SER A 27 -2.28 0.25 -3.85
N ILE A 28 -2.02 -1.06 -3.95
CA ILE A 28 -1.14 -1.76 -3.02
C ILE A 28 0.28 -1.64 -3.56
N GLN A 29 1.17 -1.05 -2.77
CA GLN A 29 2.59 -0.99 -3.06
C GLN A 29 3.30 -2.11 -2.30
N ILE A 30 4.21 -2.83 -2.95
CA ILE A 30 5.03 -3.86 -2.30
C ILE A 30 6.48 -3.39 -2.35
N ILE A 31 7.15 -3.38 -1.20
CA ILE A 31 8.56 -3.06 -1.05
C ILE A 31 9.26 -4.29 -0.48
N GLU A 32 10.11 -4.89 -1.30
CA GLU A 32 10.89 -6.06 -0.93
C GLU A 32 12.32 -5.64 -0.57
N TYR A 33 12.90 -6.27 0.44
CA TYR A 33 14.31 -6.12 0.76
C TYR A 33 15.11 -7.22 0.05
N ASP A 34 15.96 -6.81 -0.88
CA ASP A 34 16.58 -7.71 -1.87
C ASP A 34 17.57 -8.73 -1.30
N GLN A 35 18.05 -8.54 -0.07
CA GLN A 35 19.11 -9.37 0.51
C GLN A 35 18.60 -10.15 1.72
N PRO A 36 18.85 -11.48 1.81
CA PRO A 36 18.50 -12.24 3.00
C PRO A 36 19.25 -11.73 4.24
N VAL A 37 18.50 -11.49 5.32
CA VAL A 37 19.03 -10.94 6.57
C VAL A 37 19.15 -12.03 7.63
N SER A 38 20.18 -11.97 8.46
CA SER A 38 20.32 -12.90 9.57
C SER A 38 19.42 -12.51 10.74
N ALA A 39 18.99 -13.50 11.53
CA ALA A 39 18.33 -13.25 12.81
C ALA A 39 19.21 -12.34 13.71
N GLY A 40 18.59 -11.38 14.40
CA GLY A 40 19.33 -10.35 15.15
C GLY A 40 19.80 -9.16 14.30
N GLY A 41 19.66 -9.23 12.98
CA GLY A 41 20.06 -8.17 12.04
C GLY A 41 19.06 -7.01 11.96
N GLN A 42 19.24 -6.17 10.93
CA GLN A 42 18.40 -5.02 10.66
C GLN A 42 18.09 -4.93 9.17
N VAL A 43 16.85 -4.57 8.85
CA VAL A 43 16.37 -4.27 7.49
C VAL A 43 16.05 -2.78 7.40
N SER A 44 16.32 -2.16 6.26
CA SER A 44 15.97 -0.78 5.95
C SER A 44 15.21 -0.72 4.62
N PHE A 45 13.99 -0.20 4.65
CA PHE A 45 13.19 0.11 3.46
C PHE A 45 13.15 1.62 3.27
N SER A 46 13.33 2.11 2.05
CA SER A 46 13.23 3.54 1.75
C SER A 46 12.32 3.75 0.55
N PHE A 47 11.43 4.75 0.64
CA PHE A 47 10.52 5.11 -0.45
C PHE A 47 10.18 6.61 -0.38
N LEU A 48 9.71 7.14 -1.50
CA LEU A 48 9.16 8.49 -1.59
C LEU A 48 7.65 8.43 -1.38
N LEU A 49 7.15 9.27 -0.47
CA LEU A 49 5.74 9.50 -0.25
C LEU A 49 5.34 10.83 -0.88
N SER A 50 4.35 10.80 -1.75
CA SER A 50 3.68 11.96 -2.33
C SER A 50 2.19 11.66 -2.48
N ASP A 51 1.38 12.72 -2.52
CA ASP A 51 -0.05 12.62 -2.79
C ASP A 51 -0.52 13.90 -3.49
N ASP A 52 -0.92 13.75 -4.75
CA ASP A 52 -1.40 14.83 -5.61
C ASP A 52 -2.78 15.34 -5.20
N GLU A 53 -3.53 14.60 -4.37
CA GLU A 53 -4.84 15.02 -3.86
C GLU A 53 -4.74 15.98 -2.66
N ILE A 54 -3.55 16.10 -2.04
CA ILE A 54 -3.32 16.99 -0.90
C ILE A 54 -3.41 18.45 -1.32
N ARG A 55 -4.35 19.19 -0.71
CA ARG A 55 -4.56 20.63 -0.95
C ARG A 55 -4.08 21.54 0.17
N GLN A 56 -3.77 20.98 1.34
CA GLN A 56 -3.27 21.68 2.52
C GLN A 56 -2.27 20.78 3.24
N PRO A 57 -1.31 21.31 4.02
CA PRO A 57 -0.37 20.47 4.76
C PRO A 57 -1.07 19.42 5.63
N VAL A 58 -0.63 18.17 5.56
CA VAL A 58 -1.19 17.04 6.32
C VAL A 58 -0.10 16.34 7.11
N GLU A 59 -0.35 16.11 8.40
CA GLU A 59 0.51 15.25 9.21
C GLU A 59 0.21 13.77 8.93
N ILE A 60 1.21 13.07 8.40
CA ILE A 60 1.14 11.68 8.00
C ILE A 60 1.40 10.79 9.21
N ASN A 61 0.41 9.95 9.51
CA ASN A 61 0.46 9.01 10.61
C ASN A 61 0.41 7.58 10.07
N PHE A 62 1.54 6.88 10.22
CA PHE A 62 1.65 5.48 9.84
C PHE A 62 1.13 4.54 10.94
N GLN A 63 0.35 3.56 10.54
CA GLN A 63 -0.05 2.44 11.39
C GLN A 63 0.75 1.20 10.98
N LYS A 64 1.45 0.62 11.95
CA LYS A 64 2.38 -0.50 11.76
C LYS A 64 1.74 -1.79 12.21
N ALA A 65 1.68 -2.80 11.35
CA ALA A 65 1.38 -4.16 11.77
C ALA A 65 2.64 -4.93 12.17
N ASP A 66 2.48 -5.99 12.95
CA ASP A 66 3.55 -6.95 13.19
C ASP A 66 3.92 -7.64 11.86
N PHE A 67 5.20 -7.95 11.66
CA PHE A 67 5.57 -8.88 10.59
C PHE A 67 5.16 -10.28 11.00
N THR A 68 4.57 -11.02 10.07
CA THR A 68 4.26 -12.44 10.21
C THR A 68 5.18 -13.26 9.33
N GLY A 69 5.81 -14.27 9.91
CA GLY A 69 6.73 -15.17 9.24
C GLY A 69 6.36 -16.64 9.42
N PRO A 70 7.30 -17.56 9.18
CA PRO A 70 7.08 -19.00 9.28
C PRO A 70 6.63 -19.45 10.67
N ALA A 71 5.82 -20.51 10.73
CA ALA A 71 5.35 -21.11 11.98
C ALA A 71 4.72 -20.08 12.96
N ASP A 72 3.96 -19.12 12.41
CA ASP A 72 3.30 -18.04 13.14
C ASP A 72 4.24 -17.12 13.95
N GLN A 73 5.53 -17.14 13.63
CA GLN A 73 6.46 -16.25 14.28
C GLN A 73 6.21 -14.80 13.89
N LYS A 74 6.32 -13.91 14.89
CA LYS A 74 6.10 -12.49 14.71
C LYS A 74 7.34 -11.65 15.01
N VAL A 75 7.60 -10.65 14.18
CA VAL A 75 8.43 -9.49 14.57
C VAL A 75 7.49 -8.37 14.94
N SER A 76 7.45 -8.02 16.24
CA SER A 76 6.54 -7.00 16.74
C SER A 76 6.75 -5.65 16.04
N SER A 77 5.66 -4.95 15.76
CA SER A 77 5.60 -3.57 15.30
C SER A 77 6.40 -2.59 16.17
N LYS A 78 6.71 -2.94 17.43
CA LYS A 78 7.63 -2.19 18.31
C LYS A 78 9.08 -2.20 17.81
N GLN A 79 9.48 -3.19 17.02
CA GLN A 79 10.80 -3.27 16.39
C GLN A 79 10.89 -2.49 15.08
N ILE A 80 9.77 -1.89 14.64
CA ILE A 80 9.68 -1.09 13.42
C ILE A 80 9.76 0.39 13.81
N SER A 81 10.74 1.09 13.25
CA SER A 81 10.93 2.54 13.40
C SER A 81 10.77 3.22 12.05
N ILE A 82 10.12 4.38 12.02
CA ILE A 82 9.91 5.18 10.80
C ILE A 82 10.67 6.49 10.97
N GLN A 83 11.41 6.88 9.95
CA GLN A 83 12.20 8.10 9.89
C GLN A 83 11.79 8.91 8.66
N PRO A 84 11.49 10.22 8.81
CA PRO A 84 11.44 10.96 10.08
C PRO A 84 10.26 10.52 10.96
N SER A 85 10.34 10.79 12.28
CA SER A 85 9.30 10.43 13.24
C SER A 85 8.02 11.25 13.12
N THR A 86 8.15 12.46 12.57
CA THR A 86 7.06 13.39 12.29
C THR A 86 7.16 13.77 10.82
N ILE A 87 6.07 13.56 10.08
CA ILE A 87 6.03 13.76 8.64
C ILE A 87 4.89 14.71 8.35
N LEU A 88 5.21 15.97 8.08
CA LEU A 88 4.27 16.94 7.54
C LEU A 88 4.41 16.95 6.02
N LEU A 89 3.39 16.56 5.27
CA LEU A 89 3.43 16.54 3.80
C LEU A 89 2.68 17.75 3.24
N ASN A 90 3.39 18.64 2.52
CA ASN A 90 2.79 19.81 1.88
C ASN A 90 2.23 19.45 0.49
N PRO A 91 1.29 20.25 -0.06
CA PRO A 91 0.80 20.06 -1.42
C PRO A 91 1.94 20.03 -2.45
N GLY A 92 1.98 18.98 -3.28
CA GLY A 92 3.00 18.79 -4.32
C GLY A 92 4.41 18.47 -3.81
N GLU A 93 4.57 18.21 -2.50
CA GLU A 93 5.84 17.79 -1.91
C GLU A 93 6.02 16.27 -1.99
N GLU A 94 7.25 15.83 -2.19
CA GLU A 94 7.65 14.44 -1.99
C GLU A 94 8.52 14.34 -0.74
N LYS A 95 8.31 13.32 0.09
CA LYS A 95 9.14 13.06 1.27
C LYS A 95 9.71 11.67 1.26
N GLU A 96 11.03 11.58 1.45
CA GLU A 96 11.70 10.31 1.68
C GLU A 96 11.40 9.78 3.08
N ILE A 97 10.87 8.56 3.12
CA ILE A 97 10.55 7.82 4.34
C ILE A 97 11.46 6.59 4.40
N THR A 98 12.13 6.42 5.53
CA THR A 98 12.92 5.22 5.83
C THR A 98 12.27 4.43 6.95
N ILE A 99 12.06 3.13 6.73
CA ILE A 99 11.54 2.18 7.70
C ILE A 99 12.65 1.23 8.11
N LEU A 100 13.01 1.28 9.38
CA LEU A 100 14.01 0.41 9.99
C LEU A 100 13.32 -0.70 10.78
N VAL A 101 13.68 -1.94 10.53
CA VAL A 101 13.16 -3.11 11.24
C VAL A 101 14.31 -3.86 11.91
N LYS A 102 14.27 -3.97 13.24
CA LYS A 102 15.25 -4.74 14.01
C LYS A 102 14.73 -6.16 14.23
N LEU A 103 15.46 -7.15 13.74
CA LEU A 103 15.03 -8.55 13.83
C LEU A 103 15.45 -9.13 15.19
N PRO A 104 14.55 -9.77 15.95
CA PRO A 104 14.94 -10.58 17.10
C PRO A 104 15.92 -11.70 16.71
N ARG A 105 16.81 -12.09 17.63
CA ARG A 105 17.75 -13.21 17.42
C ARG A 105 17.07 -14.58 17.30
N ILE A 106 15.82 -14.67 17.72
CA ILE A 106 15.03 -15.89 17.68
C ILE A 106 14.32 -16.11 16.33
N CYS A 107 14.46 -15.19 15.36
CA CYS A 107 13.79 -15.31 14.07
C CYS A 107 14.17 -16.62 13.35
N LEU A 108 13.16 -17.29 12.80
CA LEU A 108 13.30 -18.48 11.99
C LEU A 108 13.62 -18.07 10.54
N PRO A 109 14.37 -18.89 9.79
CA PRO A 109 14.58 -18.66 8.37
C PRO A 109 13.26 -18.71 7.59
N GLY A 110 13.05 -17.77 6.66
CA GLY A 110 11.88 -17.68 5.80
C GLY A 110 11.42 -16.25 5.52
N HIS A 111 10.26 -16.10 4.88
CA HIS A 111 9.72 -14.80 4.48
C HIS A 111 8.87 -14.17 5.58
N TYR A 112 9.09 -12.89 5.80
CA TYR A 112 8.32 -12.07 6.75
C TYR A 112 7.63 -10.96 5.99
N ASN A 113 6.33 -10.81 6.22
CA ASN A 113 5.51 -9.78 5.59
C ASN A 113 4.80 -8.94 6.65
N SER A 114 4.73 -7.63 6.44
CA SER A 114 3.92 -6.72 7.24
C SER A 114 3.15 -5.76 6.32
N ILE A 115 2.02 -5.26 6.83
CA ILE A 115 1.26 -4.21 6.18
C ILE A 115 1.47 -2.92 6.97
N LEU A 116 1.81 -1.87 6.24
CA LEU A 116 1.87 -0.50 6.70
C LEU A 116 0.75 0.29 6.04
N THR A 117 -0.04 0.99 6.83
CA THR A 117 -1.12 1.86 6.35
C THR A 117 -0.91 3.29 6.79
N ILE A 118 -1.49 4.23 6.05
CA ILE A 118 -1.45 5.66 6.36
C ILE A 118 -2.86 6.08 6.75
N GLN A 119 -3.02 6.65 7.95
CA GLN A 119 -4.34 6.99 8.48
C GLN A 119 -5.09 8.02 7.61
N GLN A 120 -4.35 8.96 7.02
CA GLN A 120 -4.89 10.01 6.16
C GLN A 120 -5.14 9.53 4.71
N MET A 121 -4.57 8.37 4.33
CA MET A 121 -4.70 7.76 3.01
C MET A 121 -5.12 6.29 3.15
N PRO A 122 -6.34 5.99 3.66
CA PRO A 122 -6.74 4.63 4.02
C PRO A 122 -6.82 3.65 2.83
N ALA A 123 -6.90 4.19 1.60
CA ALA A 123 -6.84 3.38 0.38
C ALA A 123 -5.41 2.94 0.02
N ALA A 124 -4.39 3.67 0.50
CA ALA A 124 -2.99 3.32 0.27
C ALA A 124 -2.55 2.24 1.26
N LYS A 125 -2.02 1.14 0.72
CA LYS A 125 -1.47 0.04 1.52
C LYS A 125 -0.07 -0.27 1.03
N ILE A 126 0.87 -0.37 1.96
CA ILE A 126 2.26 -0.69 1.67
C ILE A 126 2.57 -2.04 2.33
N ILE A 127 2.96 -3.03 1.55
CA ILE A 127 3.43 -4.32 2.02
C ILE A 127 4.96 -4.26 2.10
N LEU A 128 5.51 -4.57 3.26
CA LEU A 128 6.94 -4.71 3.48
C LEU A 128 7.28 -6.20 3.54
N SER A 129 8.27 -6.63 2.77
CA SER A 129 8.68 -8.03 2.70
C SER A 129 10.20 -8.15 2.83
N PHE A 130 10.67 -9.12 3.63
CA PHE A 130 12.08 -9.50 3.67
C PHE A 130 12.24 -11.00 3.94
N GLN A 131 13.40 -11.53 3.59
CA GLN A 131 13.76 -12.93 3.87
C GLN A 131 14.79 -13.01 4.99
N VAL A 132 14.57 -13.95 5.92
CA VAL A 132 15.54 -14.35 6.95
C VAL A 132 16.27 -15.61 6.51
N LYS A 133 17.60 -15.65 6.69
CA LYS A 133 18.46 -16.82 6.46
C LYS A 133 19.06 -17.35 7.76
#